data_AF-E6KST8-F1
#
_entry.id   AF-E6KST8-F1
#
_cell.length_a   1.000
_cell.length_b   1.000
_cell.length_c   1.000
_cell.angle_alpha   90.00
_cell.angle_beta   90.00
_cell.angle_gamma   90.00
#
_symmetry.space_group_name_H-M   'P 1'
#
loop_
_entity.id
_entity.type
_entity.pdbx_description
1 polymer ?
#
loop_
_entity_poly.entity_id
_entity_poly.type
_entity_poly.pdbx_seq_one_letter_code
_entity_poly.pdbx_strand_id
1 'polypeptide(L)'
;MMLGGVCRGFGITGLVVFALVVVGTLVYVMIPTDEYSRGLAPLAFIFMAGFGSVPVVLVNIIGLIIGFVALAQVEDPADRAYVRRSLLMNAPPLIIVAVVVALIGVLYGVLSLSSVL
;
A
#
# COMPACT_ATOMS: atom_id res chain seq x y z
N MET A 1 -12.48 -6.49 22.55
CA MET A 1 -11.04 -6.79 22.32
C MET A 1 -10.73 -7.61 21.06
N MET A 2 -11.44 -8.72 20.76
CA MET A 2 -11.07 -9.65 19.66
C MET A 2 -10.93 -8.97 18.28
N LEU A 3 -11.91 -8.15 17.88
CA LEU A 3 -11.87 -7.43 16.60
C LEU A 3 -10.75 -6.37 16.50
N GLY A 4 -10.39 -5.74 17.62
CA GLY A 4 -9.26 -4.81 17.67
C GLY A 4 -7.92 -5.50 17.39
N GLY A 5 -7.74 -6.70 17.93
CA GLY A 5 -6.58 -7.55 17.65
C GLY A 5 -6.51 -7.98 16.18
N VAL A 6 -7.65 -8.34 15.57
CA VAL A 6 -7.74 -8.69 14.14
C VAL A 6 -7.39 -7.49 13.27
N CYS A 7 -7.96 -6.31 13.54
CA CYS A 7 -7.63 -5.05 12.86
C CYS A 7 -6.13 -4.75 12.90
N ARG A 8 -5.49 -4.95 14.05
CA ARG A 8 -4.04 -4.80 14.21
C ARG A 8 -3.26 -5.82 13.39
N GLY A 9 -3.71 -7.07 13.38
CA GLY A 9 -3.10 -8.15 12.60
C GLY A 9 -3.09 -7.86 11.09
N PHE A 10 -4.20 -7.35 10.56
CA PHE A 10 -4.28 -6.89 9.17
C PHE A 10 -3.33 -5.72 8.91
N GLY A 11 -3.24 -4.74 9.82
CA GLY A 11 -2.34 -3.61 9.68
C GLY A 11 -0.86 -4.01 9.64
N ILE A 12 -0.45 -4.93 10.53
CA ILE A 12 0.92 -5.48 10.56
C ILE A 12 1.20 -6.28 9.30
N THR A 13 0.29 -7.18 8.91
CA THR A 13 0.44 -7.99 7.69
C THR A 13 0.58 -7.10 6.47
N GLY A 14 -0.28 -6.07 6.38
CA GLY A 14 -0.22 -5.04 5.35
C GLY A 14 1.11 -4.31 5.27
N LEU A 15 1.66 -3.89 6.41
CA LEU A 15 2.98 -3.26 6.48
C LEU A 15 4.10 -4.21 6.04
N VAL A 16 4.04 -5.48 6.42
CA VAL A 16 5.04 -6.49 6.03
C VAL A 16 4.98 -6.75 4.52
N VAL A 17 3.79 -7.00 3.97
CA VAL A 17 3.61 -7.20 2.53
C VAL A 17 4.05 -5.95 1.76
N PHE A 18 3.71 -4.76 2.26
CA PHE A 18 4.14 -3.49 1.67
C PHE A 18 5.66 -3.36 1.64
N ALA A 19 6.34 -3.65 2.75
CA ALA A 19 7.80 -3.62 2.82
C ALA A 19 8.43 -4.61 1.82
N LEU A 20 7.89 -5.82 1.69
CA LEU A 20 8.37 -6.81 0.73
C LEU A 20 8.23 -6.32 -0.71
N VAL A 21 7.11 -5.69 -1.06
CA VAL A 21 6.87 -5.14 -2.40
C VAL A 21 7.85 -4.01 -2.71
N VAL A 22 8.03 -3.08 -1.77
CA VAL A 22 8.97 -1.95 -1.94
C VAL A 22 10.40 -2.45 -2.08
N VAL A 23 10.86 -3.32 -1.17
CA VAL A 23 12.21 -3.87 -1.21
C VAL A 23 12.42 -4.71 -2.48
N GLY A 24 11.47 -5.57 -2.84
CA GLY A 24 11.54 -6.37 -4.07
C GLY A 24 11.63 -5.49 -5.33
N THR A 25 10.87 -4.41 -5.38
CA THR A 25 10.91 -3.45 -6.49
C THR A 25 12.27 -2.71 -6.54
N LEU A 26 12.78 -2.27 -5.39
CA LEU A 26 14.08 -1.59 -5.30
C LEU A 26 15.23 -2.53 -5.72
N VAL A 27 15.22 -3.76 -5.23
CA VAL A 27 16.22 -4.78 -5.61
C VAL A 27 16.16 -5.02 -7.12
N TYR A 28 14.97 -5.19 -7.69
CA TYR A 28 14.80 -5.38 -9.13
C TYR A 28 15.40 -4.22 -9.94
N VAL A 29 15.14 -2.97 -9.56
CA VAL A 29 15.66 -1.78 -10.25
C VAL A 29 17.17 -1.62 -10.10
N MET A 30 17.76 -2.10 -9.00
CA MET A 30 19.19 -1.95 -8.72
C MET A 30 20.06 -3.05 -9.36
N ILE A 31 19.47 -4.10 -9.91
CA ILE A 31 20.23 -5.13 -10.64
C ILE A 31 20.75 -4.49 -11.94
N PRO A 32 22.07 -4.51 -12.21
CA PRO A 32 22.61 -3.96 -13.45
C PRO A 32 22.10 -4.80 -14.62
N THR A 33 21.36 -4.15 -15.53
CA THR A 33 20.81 -4.78 -16.72
C THR A 33 21.42 -4.22 -18.00
N ASP A 34 21.38 -5.04 -19.05
CA ASP A 34 21.68 -4.70 -20.44
C ASP A 34 20.68 -3.67 -21.01
N GLU A 35 21.02 -3.07 -22.15
CA GLU A 35 20.27 -1.95 -22.76
C GLU A 35 18.80 -2.31 -23.06
N TYR A 36 18.55 -3.55 -23.50
CA TYR A 36 17.21 -4.06 -23.77
C TYR A 36 16.35 -4.11 -22.49
N SER A 37 16.91 -4.70 -21.43
CA SER A 37 16.26 -4.79 -20.12
C SER A 37 16.05 -3.41 -19.47
N ARG A 38 16.94 -2.44 -19.71
CA ARG A 38 16.76 -1.05 -19.25
C ARG A 38 15.56 -0.37 -19.92
N GLY A 39 15.31 -0.65 -21.20
CA GLY A 39 14.13 -0.17 -21.91
C GLY A 39 12.81 -0.73 -21.36
N LEU A 40 12.83 -1.93 -20.76
CA LEU A 40 11.68 -2.57 -20.13
C LEU A 40 11.50 -2.19 -18.65
N ALA A 41 12.47 -1.51 -18.03
CA ALA A 41 12.42 -1.15 -16.62
C ALA A 41 11.16 -0.36 -16.20
N PRO A 42 10.64 0.61 -16.99
CA PRO A 42 9.38 1.28 -16.66
C PRO A 42 8.18 0.32 -16.64
N LEU A 43 8.13 -0.62 -17.59
CA LEU A 43 7.04 -1.59 -17.69
C LEU A 43 7.09 -2.58 -16.50
N ALA A 44 8.27 -3.09 -16.19
CA ALA A 44 8.49 -3.99 -15.07
C ALA A 44 8.21 -3.31 -13.71
N PHE A 45 8.54 -2.02 -13.57
CA PHE A 45 8.17 -1.24 -12.39
C PHE A 45 6.65 -1.13 -12.24
N ILE A 46 5.91 -0.83 -13.33
CA ILE A 46 4.45 -0.77 -13.30
C ILE A 46 3.85 -2.12 -12.91
N PHE A 47 4.36 -3.23 -13.45
CA PHE A 47 3.88 -4.56 -13.08
C PHE A 47 4.20 -4.88 -11.60
N MET A 48 5.44 -4.70 -11.15
CA MET A 48 5.84 -5.06 -9.79
C MET A 48 5.20 -4.15 -8.73
N ALA A 49 5.19 -2.83 -8.93
CA ALA A 49 4.57 -1.88 -8.00
C ALA A 49 3.04 -1.94 -8.08
N GLY A 50 2.47 -2.05 -9.28
CA GLY A 50 1.03 -2.14 -9.52
C GLY A 50 0.43 -3.43 -8.99
N PHE A 51 0.86 -4.59 -9.50
CA PHE A 51 0.33 -5.89 -9.02
C PHE A 51 0.78 -6.21 -7.59
N GLY A 52 2.02 -5.87 -7.22
CA GLY A 52 2.54 -6.11 -5.88
C GLY A 52 1.77 -5.33 -4.80
N SER A 53 1.22 -4.17 -5.12
CA SER A 53 0.42 -3.38 -4.17
C SER A 53 -1.01 -3.87 -3.97
N VAL A 54 -1.57 -4.69 -4.86
CA VAL A 54 -2.94 -5.24 -4.74
C VAL A 54 -3.16 -5.98 -3.42
N PRO A 55 -2.34 -6.96 -3.00
CA PRO A 55 -2.52 -7.62 -1.72
C PRO A 55 -2.39 -6.66 -0.53
N VAL A 56 -1.51 -5.64 -0.61
CA VAL A 56 -1.38 -4.60 0.42
C VAL A 56 -2.70 -3.84 0.57
N VAL A 57 -3.27 -3.39 -0.55
CA VAL A 57 -4.54 -2.64 -0.53
C VAL A 57 -5.66 -3.48 0.07
N LEU A 58 -5.78 -4.74 -0.35
CA LEU A 58 -6.82 -5.64 0.14
C LEU A 58 -6.75 -5.86 1.65
N VAL A 59 -5.58 -6.26 2.17
CA VAL A 59 -5.45 -6.59 3.61
C VAL A 59 -5.65 -5.34 4.48
N ASN A 60 -5.17 -4.17 4.05
CA ASN A 60 -5.33 -2.93 4.80
C ASN A 60 -6.77 -2.39 4.76
N ILE A 61 -7.49 -2.53 3.64
CA ILE A 61 -8.91 -2.16 3.56
C ILE A 61 -9.73 -3.05 4.49
N ILE A 62 -9.49 -4.37 4.49
CA ILE A 62 -10.17 -5.30 5.40
C ILE A 62 -9.89 -4.92 6.85
N GLY A 63 -8.62 -4.63 7.19
CA GLY A 63 -8.23 -4.15 8.52
C GLY A 63 -8.93 -2.86 8.92
N LEU A 64 -9.06 -1.89 8.00
CA LEU A 64 -9.81 -0.65 8.24
C LEU A 64 -11.28 -0.92 8.54
N ILE A 65 -11.96 -1.73 7.70
CA ILE A 65 -13.39 -2.04 7.87
C ILE A 65 -13.62 -2.71 9.23
N ILE A 66 -12.82 -3.72 9.57
CA ILE A 66 -12.90 -4.42 10.87
C ILE A 66 -12.64 -3.43 12.01
N GLY A 67 -11.63 -2.56 11.88
CA GLY A 67 -11.32 -1.55 12.88
C GLY A 67 -12.44 -0.55 13.11
N PHE A 68 -13.14 -0.09 12.06
CA PHE A 68 -14.29 0.80 12.18
C PHE A 68 -15.47 0.12 12.88
N VAL A 69 -15.78 -1.12 12.49
CA VAL A 69 -16.82 -1.92 13.16
C VAL A 69 -16.48 -2.12 14.63
N ALA A 70 -15.22 -2.45 14.95
CA ALA A 70 -14.75 -2.61 16.32
C ALA A 70 -14.86 -1.31 17.14
N LEU A 71 -14.58 -0.15 16.53
CA LEU A 71 -14.60 1.14 17.22
C LEU A 71 -16.03 1.57 17.61
N ALA A 72 -17.03 1.13 16.84
CA ALA A 72 -18.44 1.36 17.11
C ALA A 72 -18.99 0.48 18.25
N GLN A 73 -18.32 -0.63 18.55
CA GLN A 73 -18.76 -1.63 19.55
C GLN A 73 -18.06 -1.49 20.91
N VAL A 74 -17.09 -0.59 21.04
CA VAL A 74 -16.27 -0.44 22.26
C VAL A 74 -16.68 0.83 23.01
N GLU A 75 -17.18 0.64 24.23
CA GLU A 75 -17.58 1.70 25.16
C GLU A 75 -16.43 2.15 26.07
N ASP A 76 -15.56 1.21 26.48
CA ASP A 76 -14.44 1.52 27.37
C ASP A 76 -13.40 2.41 26.65
N PRO A 77 -13.02 3.56 27.22
CA PRO A 77 -12.10 4.50 26.60
C PRO A 77 -10.68 3.92 26.38
N ALA A 78 -10.19 3.04 27.24
CA ALA A 78 -8.88 2.42 27.10
C ALA A 78 -8.86 1.42 25.92
N ASP A 79 -9.88 0.58 25.83
CA ASP A 79 -10.04 -0.35 24.69
C ASP A 79 -10.28 0.42 23.39
N ARG A 80 -11.01 1.53 23.44
CA ARG A 80 -11.26 2.38 22.27
C ARG A 80 -9.98 3.00 21.73
N ALA A 81 -9.08 3.43 22.62
CA ALA A 81 -7.76 3.92 22.25
C ALA A 81 -6.92 2.83 21.57
N TYR A 82 -6.98 1.59 22.07
CA TYR A 82 -6.31 0.44 21.46
C TYR A 82 -6.83 0.15 20.04
N VAL A 83 -8.16 0.11 19.86
CA VAL A 83 -8.77 -0.12 18.53
C VAL A 83 -8.41 1.02 17.58
N ARG A 84 -8.45 2.28 18.03
CA ARG A 84 -8.05 3.44 17.22
C ARG A 84 -6.60 3.34 16.77
N ARG A 85 -5.68 2.96 17.66
CA ARG A 85 -4.27 2.78 17.31
C ARG A 85 -4.07 1.64 16.32
N SER A 86 -4.84 0.56 16.47
CA SER A 86 -4.82 -0.58 15.55
C SER A 86 -5.35 -0.20 14.16
N LEU A 87 -6.41 0.61 14.10
CA LEU A 87 -6.96 1.17 12.87
C LEU A 87 -5.92 2.05 12.15
N LEU A 88 -5.23 2.91 12.90
CA LEU A 88 -4.20 3.80 12.34
C LEU A 88 -3.01 3.06 11.72
N MET A 89 -2.75 1.80 12.09
CA MET A 89 -1.68 1.01 11.43
C MET A 89 -2.04 0.61 10.00
N ASN A 90 -3.33 0.62 9.65
CA ASN A 90 -3.78 0.25 8.31
C ASN A 90 -3.73 1.43 7.32
N ALA A 91 -3.72 2.66 7.79
CA ALA A 91 -3.77 3.85 6.94
C ALA A 91 -2.46 4.14 6.17
N PRO A 92 -1.24 4.03 6.75
CA PRO A 92 -0.02 4.41 6.05
C PRO A 92 0.22 3.65 4.75
N PRO A 93 0.11 2.30 4.68
CA PRO A 93 0.30 1.59 3.42
C PRO A 93 -0.68 2.04 2.33
N LEU A 94 -1.94 2.31 2.69
CA LEU A 94 -2.96 2.79 1.75
C LEU A 94 -2.68 4.20 1.25
N ILE A 95 -2.28 5.10 2.14
CA ILE A 95 -1.93 6.48 1.77
C ILE A 95 -0.74 6.46 0.80
N ILE A 96 0.29 5.67 1.09
CA ILE A 96 1.46 5.59 0.23
C ILE A 96 1.09 5.03 -1.14
N VAL A 97 0.31 3.94 -1.20
CA VAL A 97 -0.16 3.38 -2.48
C VAL A 97 -0.99 4.42 -3.25
N ALA A 98 -1.90 5.13 -2.60
CA ALA A 98 -2.71 6.17 -3.23
C ALA A 98 -1.85 7.30 -3.81
N VAL A 99 -0.84 7.76 -3.06
CA VAL A 99 0.12 8.77 -3.51
C VAL A 99 0.91 8.26 -4.72
N VAL A 100 1.42 7.04 -4.68
CA VAL A 100 2.18 6.45 -5.80
C VAL A 100 1.32 6.35 -7.06
N VAL A 101 0.08 5.85 -6.95
CA VAL A 101 -0.86 5.76 -8.06
C VAL A 101 -1.18 7.14 -8.63
N ALA A 102 -1.42 8.13 -7.76
CA ALA A 102 -1.66 9.51 -8.18
C ALA A 102 -0.45 10.10 -8.92
N LEU A 103 0.77 9.90 -8.42
CA LEU A 103 2.00 10.35 -9.06
C LEU A 103 2.21 9.69 -10.43
N ILE A 104 1.98 8.38 -10.55
CA ILE A 104 2.03 7.67 -11.84
C ILE A 104 1.01 8.25 -12.82
N GLY A 105 -0.22 8.49 -12.36
CA GLY A 105 -1.28 9.10 -13.18
C GLY A 105 -0.92 10.51 -13.66
N VAL A 106 -0.37 11.35 -12.77
CA VAL A 106 0.11 12.69 -13.14
C VAL A 106 1.25 12.59 -14.17
N LEU A 107 2.23 11.71 -13.94
CA LEU A 107 3.35 11.52 -14.84
C LEU A 107 2.88 11.07 -16.24
N TYR A 108 1.97 10.10 -16.29
CA TYR A 108 1.38 9.63 -17.54
C TYR A 108 0.60 10.74 -18.26
N GLY A 109 -0.20 11.52 -17.52
CA GLY A 109 -0.94 12.66 -18.08
C GLY A 109 -0.01 13.71 -18.69
N VAL A 110 1.07 14.07 -17.98
CA VAL A 110 2.07 15.03 -18.48
C VAL A 110 2.80 14.50 -19.72
N LEU A 111 3.23 13.24 -19.71
CA LEU A 111 3.89 12.60 -20.86
C LEU A 111 2.96 12.49 -22.07
N SER A 112 1.68 12.15 -21.84
CA SER A 112 0.68 12.11 -22.89
C SER A 112 0.44 13.49 -23.49
N LEU A 113 0.35 14.54 -22.68
CA LEU A 113 0.12 15.91 -23.17
C LEU A 113 1.31 16.43 -23.97
N SER A 114 2.53 16.15 -23.51
CA SER A 114 3.78 16.55 -24.20
C SER A 114 4.04 15.75 -25.48
N SER A 115 3.47 14.56 -25.64
CA SER A 115 3.55 13.79 -26.89
C SER A 115 2.63 14.28 -28.01
N VAL A 116 1.66 15.16 -27.68
CA VAL A 116 0.65 15.70 -28.61
C VAL A 116 0.96 17.14 -29.04
N LEU A 117 1.84 17.84 -28.29
CA LEU A 117 2.34 19.20 -28.57
C LEU A 117 3.64 19.15 -29.38
#